data_AF-A0A920SA89-F1
#
_entry.id   AF-A0A920SA89-F1
#
_cell.length_a   1.000
_cell.length_b   1.000
_cell.length_c   1.000
_cell.angle_alpha   90.00
_cell.angle_beta   90.00
_cell.angle_gamma   90.00
#
_symmetry.space_group_name_H-M   'P 1'
#
loop_
_entity.id
_entity.type
_entity.pdbx_description
1 polymer ?
#
loop_
_entity_poly.entity_id
_entity_poly.type
_entity_poly.pdbx_seq_one_letter_code
_entity_poly.pdbx_strand_id
1 'polypeptide(L)'
;MEVEARGPCMSDELYAGLERQLVALAGRKNAGWKVGLTSGQARDSMGAGFRPFGYILSERVFSSGAELPSPNLASWVLKTSSVFDLTAMCLGTRIGMR
;
A
#
# COMPACT_ATOMS: atom_id res chain seq x y z
N MET A 1 -31.22 21.70 -12.25
CA MET A 1 -29.87 21.51 -12.81
C MET A 1 -28.92 21.53 -11.64
N GLU A 2 -28.64 20.37 -11.06
CA GLU A 2 -27.61 20.27 -10.02
C GLU A 2 -26.32 19.85 -10.71
N VAL A 3 -25.35 20.76 -10.70
CA VAL A 3 -24.00 20.46 -11.14
C VAL A 3 -23.32 19.78 -9.95
N GLU A 4 -23.33 18.46 -9.94
CA GLU A 4 -22.57 17.66 -9.00
C GLU A 4 -21.08 17.98 -9.21
N ALA A 5 -20.42 18.44 -8.15
CA ALA A 5 -19.01 18.77 -8.16
C ALA A 5 -18.20 17.50 -8.46
N ARG A 6 -17.83 17.31 -9.72
CA ARG A 6 -16.82 16.31 -10.11
C ARG A 6 -15.54 16.69 -9.37
N GLY A 7 -15.19 15.87 -8.37
CA GLY A 7 -13.86 15.89 -7.77
C GLY A 7 -12.79 15.81 -8.86
N PRO A 8 -11.55 16.27 -8.58
CA PRO A 8 -10.49 16.34 -9.58
C PRO A 8 -10.39 14.99 -10.31
N CYS A 9 -10.42 15.05 -11.65
CA CYS A 9 -10.18 13.91 -12.54
C CYS A 9 -8.77 13.38 -12.24
N MET A 10 -8.69 12.42 -11.34
CA MET A 10 -7.47 11.70 -11.00
C MET A 10 -7.18 10.77 -12.18
N SER A 11 -6.03 10.93 -12.84
CA SER A 11 -5.76 10.38 -14.17
C SER A 11 -5.86 8.84 -14.26
N ASP A 12 -6.44 8.36 -15.36
CA ASP A 12 -6.72 6.95 -15.64
C ASP A 12 -5.50 6.01 -15.52
N GLU A 13 -4.30 6.50 -15.80
CA GLU A 13 -3.05 5.72 -15.72
C GLU A 13 -2.66 5.29 -14.30
N LEU A 14 -2.97 6.12 -13.30
CA LEU A 14 -2.68 5.78 -11.88
C LEU A 14 -3.63 4.69 -11.37
N TYR A 15 -4.88 4.68 -11.84
CA TYR A 15 -5.86 3.65 -11.49
C TYR A 15 -5.60 2.32 -12.17
N ALA A 16 -4.98 2.29 -13.36
CA ALA A 16 -4.58 1.06 -14.02
C ALA A 16 -3.64 0.19 -13.13
N GLY A 17 -2.79 0.82 -12.31
CA GLY A 17 -1.96 0.12 -11.33
C GLY A 17 -2.79 -0.51 -10.19
N LEU A 18 -3.78 0.23 -9.69
CA LEU A 18 -4.70 -0.24 -8.65
C LEU A 18 -5.55 -1.41 -9.15
N GLU A 19 -6.13 -1.31 -10.34
CA GLU A 19 -6.93 -2.38 -10.93
C GLU A 19 -6.13 -3.67 -11.09
N ARG A 20 -4.88 -3.58 -11.57
CA ARG A 20 -3.98 -4.76 -11.64
C ARG A 20 -3.73 -5.36 -10.26
N GLN A 21 -3.57 -4.54 -9.23
CA GLN A 21 -3.41 -5.05 -7.86
C GLN A 21 -4.69 -5.70 -7.32
N LEU A 22 -5.87 -5.15 -7.61
CA LEU A 22 -7.17 -5.73 -7.24
C LEU A 22 -7.45 -7.05 -7.96
N VAL A 23 -7.12 -7.13 -9.25
CA VAL A 23 -7.18 -8.38 -10.01
C VAL A 23 -6.19 -9.40 -9.43
N ALA A 24 -4.96 -8.98 -9.12
CA ALA A 24 -3.95 -9.85 -8.52
C ALA A 24 -4.32 -10.33 -7.11
N LEU A 25 -5.10 -9.54 -6.36
CA LEU A 25 -5.68 -9.98 -5.10
C LEU A 25 -6.64 -11.15 -5.32
N ALA A 26 -7.40 -11.18 -6.42
CA ALA A 26 -8.29 -12.29 -6.81
C ALA A 26 -9.17 -12.84 -5.66
N GLY A 27 -9.64 -11.96 -4.78
CA GLY A 27 -10.45 -12.34 -3.60
C GLY A 27 -9.69 -12.91 -2.41
N ARG A 28 -8.35 -12.96 -2.46
CA ARG A 28 -7.50 -13.34 -1.31
C ARG A 28 -7.69 -12.36 -0.16
N LYS A 29 -7.55 -12.88 1.07
CA LYS A 29 -7.81 -12.11 2.28
C LYS A 29 -6.73 -11.05 2.49
N ASN A 30 -7.11 -9.78 2.44
CA ASN A 30 -6.24 -8.66 2.76
C ASN A 30 -6.07 -8.51 4.29
N ALA A 31 -4.84 -8.37 4.76
CA ALA A 31 -4.50 -8.06 6.14
C ALA A 31 -4.06 -6.61 6.34
N GLY A 32 -3.84 -5.84 5.27
CA GLY A 32 -3.50 -4.42 5.36
C GLY A 32 -2.78 -3.89 4.13
N TRP A 33 -2.14 -2.73 4.28
CA TRP A 33 -1.41 -2.08 3.19
C TRP A 33 -0.01 -1.72 3.61
N LYS A 34 0.92 -1.70 2.65
CA LYS A 34 2.29 -1.22 2.83
C LYS A 34 2.55 -0.06 1.88
N VAL A 35 3.00 1.06 2.42
CA VAL A 35 3.59 2.15 1.61
C VAL A 35 5.07 1.86 1.40
N GLY A 36 5.52 1.85 0.15
CA GLY A 36 6.90 1.58 -0.26
C GLY A 36 7.67 2.85 -0.57
N LEU A 37 8.98 2.71 -0.78
CA LEU A 37 9.89 3.78 -1.24
C LEU A 37 9.74 5.10 -0.46
N THR A 38 9.80 5.02 0.87
CA THR A 38 9.56 6.19 1.74
C THR A 38 10.82 7.02 2.04
N SER A 39 12.00 6.56 1.62
CA SER A 39 13.28 7.28 1.82
C SER A 39 13.57 8.24 0.67
N GLY A 40 14.26 9.35 0.97
CA GLY A 40 14.62 10.47 0.07
C GLY A 40 14.56 10.17 -1.43
N GLN A 41 15.68 9.78 -2.04
CA GLN A 41 15.75 9.55 -3.50
C GLN A 41 14.82 8.43 -4.01
N ALA A 42 14.53 7.42 -3.18
CA ALA A 42 13.62 6.34 -3.55
C ALA A 42 12.18 6.85 -3.72
N ARG A 43 11.80 7.88 -2.96
CA ARG A 43 10.45 8.47 -2.98
C ARG A 43 10.06 9.06 -4.33
N ASP A 44 11.04 9.60 -5.05
CA ASP A 44 10.83 10.27 -6.33
C ASP A 44 11.31 9.40 -7.51
N SER A 45 11.78 8.18 -7.26
CA SER A 45 12.32 7.28 -8.29
C SER A 45 11.28 6.76 -9.28
N MET A 46 9.99 6.90 -8.95
CA MET A 46 8.86 6.57 -9.84
C MET A 46 8.09 7.81 -10.30
N GLY A 47 8.71 8.99 -10.19
CA GLY A 47 8.09 10.27 -10.50
C GLY A 47 7.69 11.04 -9.25
N ALA A 48 7.83 12.36 -9.32
CA ALA A 48 7.46 13.26 -8.24
C ALA A 48 5.95 13.10 -7.91
N GLY A 49 5.64 13.00 -6.62
CA GLY A 49 4.27 12.84 -6.14
C GLY A 49 3.70 11.42 -6.23
N PHE A 50 4.34 10.50 -6.96
CA PHE A 50 3.91 9.10 -6.98
C PHE A 50 4.22 8.41 -5.65
N ARG A 51 3.25 7.71 -5.06
CA ARG A 51 3.40 7.04 -3.77
C ARG A 51 2.98 5.58 -3.90
N PRO A 52 3.95 4.66 -4.09
CA PRO A 52 3.62 3.25 -4.25
C PRO A 52 3.05 2.69 -2.95
N PHE A 53 1.97 1.94 -3.11
CA PHE A 53 1.46 1.08 -2.06
C PHE A 53 1.18 -0.31 -2.62
N GLY A 54 1.06 -1.28 -1.72
CA GLY A 54 0.67 -2.64 -2.05
C GLY A 54 -0.10 -3.28 -0.90
N TYR A 55 -0.83 -4.34 -1.22
CA TYR A 55 -1.63 -5.09 -0.27
C TYR A 55 -0.81 -6.16 0.44
N ILE A 56 -1.04 -6.33 1.74
CA ILE A 56 -0.45 -7.38 2.55
C ILE A 56 -1.48 -8.50 2.63
N LEU A 57 -1.13 -9.67 2.10
CA LEU A 57 -2.00 -10.84 2.14
C LEU A 57 -1.94 -11.49 3.52
N SER A 58 -3.08 -11.96 4.02
CA SER A 58 -3.20 -12.54 5.37
C SER A 58 -2.29 -13.75 5.55
N GLU A 59 -2.15 -14.58 4.53
CA GLU A 59 -1.26 -15.74 4.52
C GLU A 59 0.24 -15.39 4.45
N ARG A 60 0.59 -14.09 4.36
CA ARG A 60 1.99 -13.59 4.40
C ARG A 60 2.31 -12.85 5.70
N VAL A 61 1.41 -12.89 6.68
CA VAL A 61 1.63 -12.33 8.01
C VAL A 61 2.07 -13.46 8.94
N PHE A 62 3.25 -13.31 9.54
CA PHE A 62 3.84 -14.29 10.44
C PHE A 62 3.99 -13.69 11.83
N SER A 63 3.79 -14.50 12.86
CA SER A 63 4.03 -14.10 14.25
C SER A 63 5.52 -13.86 14.51
N SER A 64 5.81 -13.04 15.52
CA SER A 64 7.19 -12.87 15.99
C SER A 64 7.79 -14.22 16.41
N GLY A 65 9.02 -14.49 15.99
CA GLY A 65 9.71 -15.76 16.24
C GLY A 65 9.26 -16.93 15.36
N ALA A 66 8.36 -16.71 14.40
CA ALA A 66 7.97 -17.76 13.45
C ALA A 66 9.15 -18.15 12.55
N GLU A 67 9.28 -19.45 12.30
CA GLU A 67 10.16 -19.96 11.26
C GLU A 67 9.49 -19.77 9.89
N LEU A 68 10.19 -19.14 8.96
CA LEU A 68 9.70 -18.95 7.61
C LEU A 68 10.06 -20.16 6.75
N PRO A 69 9.14 -20.64 5.90
CA PRO A 69 9.46 -21.73 4.98
C PRO A 69 10.60 -21.27 4.06
N SER A 70 11.73 -21.97 4.10
CA SER A 70 12.97 -21.64 3.40
C SER A 70 12.75 -21.51 1.89
N PRO A 71 12.62 -20.27 1.35
CA PRO A 71 12.59 -20.05 -0.08
C PRO A 71 14.03 -19.92 -0.57
N ASN A 72 14.24 -19.93 -1.88
CA ASN A 72 15.50 -19.49 -2.44
C ASN A 72 15.77 -18.03 -2.01
N LEU A 73 16.63 -17.84 -1.00
CA LEU A 73 16.81 -16.59 -0.23
C LEU A 73 17.38 -15.43 -1.06
N ALA A 74 17.85 -15.70 -2.28
CA ALA A 74 18.55 -14.74 -3.13
C ALA A 74 17.76 -13.46 -3.46
N SER A 75 16.43 -13.48 -3.33
CA SER A 75 15.56 -12.33 -3.66
C SER A 75 14.92 -11.63 -2.45
N TRP A 76 15.17 -12.10 -1.23
CA TRP A 76 14.51 -11.57 -0.03
C TRP A 76 15.34 -10.45 0.61
N VAL A 77 14.66 -9.39 1.06
CA VAL A 77 15.28 -8.27 1.79
C VAL A 77 14.47 -8.02 3.05
N LEU A 78 15.12 -8.12 4.20
CA LEU A 78 14.54 -7.72 5.49
C LEU A 78 14.57 -6.20 5.62
N LYS A 79 13.44 -5.60 5.99
CA LYS A 79 13.31 -4.17 6.25
C LYS A 79 12.57 -3.95 7.55
N THR A 80 13.10 -3.06 8.38
CA THR A 80 12.39 -2.58 9.56
C THR A 80 11.40 -1.49 9.15
N SER A 81 10.21 -1.50 9.76
CA SER A 81 9.20 -0.46 9.54
C SER A 81 8.24 -0.40 10.72
N SER A 82 7.68 0.78 10.97
CA SER A 82 6.55 0.94 11.88
C SER A 82 5.26 0.42 11.23
N VAL A 83 4.41 -0.22 12.03
CA VAL A 83 3.07 -0.68 11.64
C VAL A 83 2.05 0.11 12.44
N PHE A 84 0.98 0.53 11.80
CA PHE A 84 -0.13 1.22 12.43
C PHE A 84 -1.36 0.31 12.36
N ASP A 85 -1.92 -0.05 13.52
CA ASP A 85 -3.21 -0.73 13.60
C ASP A 85 -4.32 0.32 13.52
N LEU A 86 -5.17 0.20 12.50
CA LEU A 86 -6.29 1.09 12.28
C LEU A 86 -7.58 0.43 12.79
N THR A 87 -7.63 0.14 14.09
CA THR A 87 -8.82 -0.44 14.73
C THR A 87 -9.99 0.55 14.76
N ALA A 88 -9.72 1.86 14.62
CA ALA A 88 -10.73 2.88 14.33
C ALA A 88 -10.64 3.25 12.85
N MET A 89 -11.72 2.99 12.10
CA MET A 89 -11.84 3.36 10.70
C MET A 89 -11.68 4.89 10.58
N CYS A 90 -10.55 5.35 10.05
CA CYS A 90 -10.37 6.76 9.69
C CYS A 90 -11.27 7.07 8.48
N LEU A 91 -12.56 7.27 8.72
CA LEU A 91 -13.44 7.98 7.79
C LEU A 91 -12.93 9.41 7.68
N GLY A 92 -12.08 9.64 6.67
CA GLY A 92 -11.70 10.94 6.14
C GLY A 92 -11.60 12.09 7.16
N THR A 93 -10.50 12.18 7.90
CA THR A 93 -10.12 13.45 8.50
C THR A 93 -8.67 13.73 8.15
N ARG A 94 -8.42 14.87 7.50
CA ARG A 94 -7.09 15.35 7.16
C ARG A 94 -6.24 15.33 8.43
N ILE A 95 -5.25 14.44 8.49
CA ILE A 95 -4.23 14.49 9.53
C ILE A 95 -3.38 15.71 9.20
N GLY A 96 -3.67 16.84 9.85
CA GLY A 96 -2.82 18.02 9.80
C GLY A 96 -1.51 17.71 10.49
N MET A 97 -0.43 17.64 9.71
CA MET A 97 0.92 17.68 10.25
C MET A 97 1.24 19.12 10.65
N ARG A 98 1.58 19.33 11.92
CA ARG A 98 2.25 20.54 12.41
C ARG A 98 3.72 20.51 12.04
#